data_AF-A0A971VFK0-F1
#
_entry.id   AF-A0A971VFK0-F1
#
_cell.length_a   1.000
_cell.length_b   1.000
_cell.length_c   1.000
_cell.angle_alpha   90.00
_cell.angle_beta   90.00
_cell.angle_gamma   90.00
#
_symmetry.space_group_name_H-M   'P 1'
#
loop_
_entity.id
_entity.type
_entity.pdbx_description
1 polymer ?
#
loop_
_entity_poly.entity_id
_entity_poly.type
_entity_poly.pdbx_seq_one_letter_code
_entity_poly.pdbx_strand_id
1 'polypeptide(L)' 'MEKLIVSPSPHVHSGDSVKKNMYGVIIALLPALAASFWFFGLGALIVTLTSIAACLLFEHL' A
#
# COMPACT_ATOMS: atom_id res chain seq x y z
N MET A 1 16.03 -5.88 -37.41
CA MET A 1 15.61 -6.03 -36.00
C MET A 1 14.95 -4.73 -35.60
N GLU A 2 13.64 -4.70 -35.58
CA GLU A 2 12.89 -3.50 -35.23
C GLU A 2 13.09 -3.18 -33.75
N LYS A 3 13.58 -1.97 -33.49
CA LYS A 3 13.86 -1.47 -32.15
C LYS A 3 12.52 -1.20 -31.48
N LEU A 4 12.03 -2.18 -30.73
CA LEU A 4 10.90 -2.03 -29.82
C LEU A 4 11.23 -0.93 -28.82
N ILE A 5 10.75 0.29 -29.11
CA ILE A 5 10.74 1.41 -28.18
C ILE A 5 9.69 1.10 -27.11
N VAL A 6 10.08 0.33 -26.10
CA VAL A 6 9.44 0.35 -24.79
C VAL A 6 9.61 1.76 -24.26
N SER A 7 8.58 2.58 -24.41
CA SER A 7 8.48 3.84 -23.67
C SER A 7 8.48 3.49 -22.19
N PRO A 8 9.55 3.78 -21.43
CA PRO A 8 9.47 3.65 -19.98
C PRO A 8 8.32 4.54 -19.52
N SER A 9 7.49 4.04 -18.61
CA SER A 9 6.45 4.85 -17.98
C SER A 9 7.10 6.17 -17.51
N PRO A 10 6.48 7.34 -17.74
CA PRO A 10 7.09 8.67 -17.55
C PRO A 10 7.51 8.99 -16.10
N HIS A 11 7.34 8.03 -15.20
CA HIS A 11 7.81 8.00 -13.82
C HIS A 11 9.35 8.14 -13.65
N VAL A 12 10.13 8.03 -14.72
CA VAL A 12 11.58 8.31 -14.71
C VAL A 12 11.94 9.77 -14.99
N HIS A 13 11.00 10.56 -15.53
CA HIS A 13 11.23 11.97 -15.92
C HIS A 13 10.67 12.97 -14.92
N SER A 14 9.66 12.56 -14.15
CA SER A 14 9.23 13.25 -12.94
C SER A 14 10.10 12.72 -11.80
N GLY A 15 10.69 13.58 -10.96
CA GLY A 15 11.49 13.15 -9.78
C GLY A 15 10.70 12.39 -8.71
N ASP A 16 9.54 11.82 -9.07
CA ASP A 16 8.73 10.96 -8.26
C ASP A 16 9.38 9.57 -8.22
N SER A 17 9.69 9.11 -7.01
CA SER A 17 10.13 7.74 -6.77
C SER A 17 8.92 6.90 -6.40
N VAL A 18 8.90 5.63 -6.82
CA VAL A 18 7.79 4.70 -6.52
C VAL A 18 7.49 4.69 -5.03
N LYS A 19 8.54 4.79 -4.20
CA LYS A 19 8.45 4.94 -2.74
C LYS A 19 7.58 6.13 -2.32
N LYS A 20 7.77 7.30 -2.91
CA LYS A 20 7.02 8.53 -2.59
C LYS A 20 5.53 8.38 -2.94
N ASN A 21 5.22 7.77 -4.08
CA ASN A 21 3.83 7.47 -4.44
C ASN A 21 3.18 6.45 -3.50
N MET A 22 3.91 5.39 -3.12
CA MET A 22 3.38 4.41 -2.17
C MET A 22 3.06 5.04 -0.81
N TYR A 23 3.88 5.98 -0.32
CA TYR A 23 3.54 6.75 0.88
C TYR A 23 2.28 7.60 0.71
N GLY A 24 2.08 8.22 -0.45
CA GLY A 24 0.84 8.97 -0.74
C GLY A 24 -0.41 8.09 -0.65
N VAL A 25 -0.34 6.85 -1.15
CA VAL A 25 -1.43 5.87 -1.05
C VAL A 25 -1.67 5.45 0.40
N ILE A 26 -0.62 5.17 1.17
CA ILE A 26 -0.74 4.81 2.60
C ILE A 26 -1.46 5.93 3.37
N ILE A 27 -1.07 7.18 3.15
CA ILE A 27 -1.70 8.33 3.80
C ILE A 27 -3.18 8.45 3.41
N ALA A 28 -3.52 8.19 2.14
CA ALA A 28 -4.91 8.19 1.67
C ALA A 28 -5.78 7.07 2.30
N LEU A 29 -5.17 5.97 2.75
CA LEU A 29 -5.88 4.84 3.38
C LEU A 29 -6.10 5.03 4.89
N LEU A 30 -5.30 5.87 5.57
CA LEU A 30 -5.47 6.18 6.99
C LEU A 30 -6.90 6.61 7.39
N PRO A 31 -7.57 7.53 6.67
CA PRO A 31 -8.95 7.91 7.02
C PRO A 31 -9.94 6.75 6.85
N ALA A 32 -9.75 5.87 5.87
CA ALA A 32 -10.59 4.69 5.70
C ALA A 32 -10.40 3.70 6.85
N LEU A 33 -9.16 3.51 7.32
CA LEU A 33 -8.86 2.69 8.49
C LEU A 33 -9.52 3.27 9.76
N ALA A 34 -9.42 4.58 9.97
CA ALA A 34 -10.08 5.25 11.09
C ALA A 34 -11.61 5.09 11.06
N ALA A 35 -12.23 5.26 9.88
CA ALA A 35 -13.66 5.01 9.69
C ALA A 35 -14.02 3.55 10.02
N SER A 36 -13.21 2.58 9.61
CA SER A 36 -13.45 1.16 9.94
C SER A 36 -13.51 0.92 11.45
N PHE A 37 -12.64 1.55 12.23
CA PHE A 37 -12.66 1.44 13.69
C PHE A 37 -13.87 2.16 14.31
N TRP A 38 -14.32 3.27 13.71
CA TRP A 38 -15.50 3.99 14.20
C TRP A 38 -16.81 3.19 14.01
N PHE A 39 -16.98 2.55 12.84
CA PHE A 39 -18.19 1.79 12.53
C PHE A 39 -18.21 0.39 13.15
N PHE A 40 -17.07 -0.32 13.14
CA PHE A 40 -16.99 -1.72 13.55
C PHE A 40 -16.37 -1.94 14.94
N GLY A 41 -15.86 -0.89 15.58
CA GLY A 41 -15.36 -0.92 16.96
C GLY A 41 -14.14 -1.84 17.18
N LEU A 42 -14.07 -2.44 18.37
CA LEU A 42 -12.97 -3.31 18.81
C LEU A 42 -12.78 -4.55 17.93
N GLY A 43 -13.84 -5.05 17.29
CA GLY A 43 -13.76 -6.23 16.41
C GLY A 43 -12.89 -5.99 15.19
N ALA A 44 -12.98 -4.82 14.57
CA ALA A 44 -12.14 -4.47 13.42
C ALA A 44 -10.65 -4.34 13.79
N LEU A 45 -10.34 -3.85 14.99
CA LEU A 45 -8.96 -3.74 15.46
C LEU A 45 -8.29 -5.11 15.59
N ILE A 46 -8.99 -6.07 16.22
CA ILE A 46 -8.47 -7.43 16.42
C ILE A 46 -8.24 -8.10 15.06
N VAL A 47 -9.21 -8.04 14.14
CA VAL A 47 -9.09 -8.64 12.80
C VAL A 47 -7.95 -8.01 11.99
N THR A 48 -7.79 -6.69 12.09
CA THR A 48 -6.71 -5.98 11.38
C THR A 48 -5.34 -6.43 11.91
N LEU A 49 -5.17 -6.48 13.24
CA LEU A 49 -3.91 -6.89 13.86
C LEU A 49 -3.56 -8.35 13.59
N THR A 50 -4.51 -9.27 13.70
CA THR A 50 -4.26 -10.70 13.42
C THR A 50 -3.90 -10.92 11.95
N SER A 51 -4.53 -10.19 11.03
CA SER A 51 -4.22 -10.25 9.60
C SER A 51 -2.80 -9.77 9.31
N ILE A 52 -2.40 -8.60 9.87
CA ILE A 52 -1.03 -8.08 9.71
C ILE A 52 -0.01 -9.04 10.32
N ALA A 53 -0.27 -9.53 11.53
CA ALA A 53 0.63 -10.46 12.22
C ALA A 53 0.81 -11.77 11.43
N ALA A 54 -0.28 -12.34 10.90
CA ALA A 54 -0.22 -13.53 10.06
C ALA A 54 0.60 -13.26 8.80
N CYS A 55 0.31 -12.19 8.05
CA CYS A 55 1.05 -11.86 6.83
C CYS A 55 2.56 -11.70 7.08
N LEU A 56 2.95 -10.97 8.14
CA LEU A 56 4.36 -10.78 8.48
C LEU A 56 5.04 -12.08 8.93
N LEU A 57 4.34 -12.92 9.69
CA LEU A 57 4.86 -14.20 10.14
C LEU A 57 5.15 -15.12 8.95
N PHE A 58 4.21 -15.22 8.00
CA PHE A 58 4.40 -16.03 6.80
C PHE A 58 5.37 -15.43 5.79
N GLU A 59 5.56 -14.11 5.76
CA GLU A 59 6.61 -13.49 4.94
C GLU A 59 8.01 -13.81 5.47
N HIS A 60 8.15 -13.93 6.80
CA HIS A 60 9.43 -14.26 7.46
C HIS A 60 9.67 -15.76 7.66
N LEU A 61 8.69 -16.62 7.36
CA LEU A 61 8.81 -18.08 7.44
C LEU A 61 9.28 -18.65 6.10
#